data_AF-A0A2E6HCS1-F1
#
_entry.id   AF-A0A2E6HCS1-F1
#
_cell.length_a   1.000
_cell.length_b   1.000
_cell.length_c   1.000
_cell.angle_alpha   90.00
_cell.angle_beta   90.00
_cell.angle_gamma   90.00
#
_symmetry.space_group_name_H-M   'P 1'
#
loop_
_entity.id
_entity.type
_entity.pdbx_description
1 polymer ?
#
loop_
_entity_poly.entity_id
_entity_poly.type
_entity_poly.pdbx_seq_one_letter_code
_entity_poly.pdbx_strand_id
1 'polypeptide(L)'
;MLLLKKRLGINKRIMDEKLLEIICCPETHQPLRSAGDDVILDLNQRIEANKLVNRSGEKIGQKIDEGLIREDGKILYPIRQNIPTLLVDEGILL
;
A
#
# COMPACT_ATOMS: atom_id res chain seq x y z
N MET A 1 16.10 -27.68 19.51
CA MET A 1 15.11 -27.24 20.53
C MET A 1 14.59 -25.89 20.11
N LEU A 2 13.38 -25.89 19.58
CA LEU A 2 12.69 -24.74 18.99
C LEU A 2 12.21 -23.80 20.10
N LEU A 3 12.98 -22.76 20.43
CA LEU A 3 12.62 -21.71 21.41
C LEU A 3 13.30 -20.42 20.92
N LEU A 4 12.66 -19.32 20.52
CA LEU A 4 11.48 -18.69 21.10
C LEU A 4 10.54 -18.13 20.00
N LYS A 5 9.29 -18.59 20.02
CA LYS A 5 8.15 -17.79 19.53
C LYS A 5 7.94 -16.59 20.48
N LYS A 6 7.67 -15.42 19.88
CA LYS A 6 7.08 -14.20 20.46
C LYS A 6 7.93 -13.34 21.40
N ARG A 7 8.58 -12.32 20.81
CA ARG A 7 8.64 -10.90 21.24
C ARG A 7 9.60 -10.24 20.26
N LEU A 8 9.17 -9.43 19.30
CA LEU A 8 8.38 -8.23 19.50
C LEU A 8 7.26 -8.17 18.45
N GLY A 9 6.02 -8.07 18.92
CA GLY A 9 4.96 -7.46 18.14
C GLY A 9 5.26 -5.98 17.98
N ILE A 10 6.16 -5.64 17.05
CA ILE A 10 6.11 -4.33 16.43
C ILE A 10 5.15 -4.56 15.28
N ASN A 11 3.87 -4.25 15.50
CA ASN A 11 2.99 -3.90 14.39
C ASN A 11 3.76 -2.80 13.64
N LYS A 12 4.43 -3.14 12.54
CA LYS A 12 4.97 -2.16 11.61
C LYS A 12 3.77 -1.61 10.84
N ARG A 13 2.89 -0.92 11.57
CA ARG A 13 1.84 -0.08 11.02
C ARG A 13 2.29 1.33 11.27
N ILE A 14 2.91 1.89 10.25
CA ILE A 14 3.44 3.24 10.27
C ILE A 14 2.31 4.27 10.27
N MET A 15 1.14 3.88 9.76
CA MET A 15 -0.12 4.56 10.07
C MET A 15 -0.81 3.85 11.25
N ASP A 16 -1.03 4.59 12.33
CA ASP A 16 -1.88 4.19 13.45
C ASP A 16 -3.25 3.75 12.90
N GLU A 17 -3.82 2.66 13.41
CA GLU A 17 -5.18 2.22 13.05
C GLU A 17 -6.18 3.37 13.20
N LYS A 18 -6.00 4.21 14.22
CA LYS A 18 -6.83 5.41 14.43
C LYS A 18 -6.70 6.43 13.31
N LEU A 19 -5.54 6.54 12.65
CA LEU A 19 -5.38 7.42 11.50
C LEU A 19 -6.06 6.82 10.26
N LEU A 20 -6.00 5.50 10.08
CA LEU A 20 -6.74 4.79 9.03
C LEU A 20 -8.26 4.95 9.18
N GLU A 21 -8.77 5.06 10.41
CA GLU A 21 -10.19 5.38 10.66
C GLU A 21 -10.58 6.81 10.24
N ILE A 22 -9.61 7.73 10.10
CA ILE A 22 -9.85 9.13 9.72
C ILE A 22 -9.64 9.35 8.21
N ILE A 23 -8.89 8.48 7.53
CA ILE A 23 -8.62 8.60 6.10
C ILE A 23 -9.41 7.59 5.26
N CYS A 24 -9.78 7.97 4.04
CA CYS A 24 -10.57 7.14 3.13
C CYS A 24 -10.08 7.28 1.69
N CYS A 25 -10.62 6.47 0.78
CA CYS A 25 -10.35 6.60 -0.65
C CYS A 25 -10.76 8.01 -1.14
N PRO A 26 -9.87 8.75 -1.84
CA PRO A 26 -10.13 10.13 -2.29
C PRO A 26 -11.24 10.25 -3.35
N GLU A 27 -11.64 9.16 -3.99
CA GLU A 27 -12.67 9.16 -5.04
C GLU A 27 -14.05 8.74 -4.52
N THR A 28 -14.09 7.77 -3.61
CA THR A 28 -15.34 7.06 -3.22
C THR A 28 -15.64 7.13 -1.73
N HIS A 29 -14.70 7.64 -0.93
CA HIS A 29 -14.73 7.63 0.54
C HIS A 29 -14.85 6.22 1.16
N GLN A 30 -14.57 5.17 0.39
CA GLN A 30 -14.49 3.82 0.93
C GLN A 30 -13.32 3.68 1.94
N PRO A 31 -13.44 2.81 2.94
CA PRO A 31 -12.35 2.48 3.85
C PRO A 31 -11.09 2.02 3.12
N LEU A 32 -9.95 2.24 3.77
CA LEU A 32 -8.65 1.77 3.33
C LEU A 32 -8.09 0.78 4.35
N ARG A 33 -7.38 -0.24 3.87
CA ARG A 33 -6.65 -1.19 4.71
C ARG A 33 -5.20 -1.31 4.25
N SER A 34 -4.29 -1.68 5.14
CA SER A 34 -2.91 -1.97 4.76
C SER A 34 -2.84 -3.12 3.74
N ALA A 35 -1.96 -2.98 2.76
CA ALA A 35 -1.57 -4.04 1.85
C ALA A 35 -0.73 -5.10 2.58
N GLY A 36 -0.79 -6.35 2.11
CA GLY A 36 0.12 -7.40 2.56
C GLY A 36 1.49 -7.27 1.88
N ASP A 37 2.52 -7.81 2.52
CA ASP A 37 3.90 -7.81 2.00
C ASP A 37 4.02 -8.51 0.63
N ASP A 38 3.16 -9.49 0.36
CA ASP A 38 3.06 -10.22 -0.89
C ASP A 38 2.61 -9.33 -2.06
N VAL A 39 1.61 -8.47 -1.82
CA VAL A 39 1.14 -7.49 -2.80
C VAL A 39 2.24 -6.47 -3.11
N ILE A 40 2.94 -5.98 -2.07
CA ILE A 40 4.04 -5.02 -2.24
C ILE A 40 5.20 -5.63 -3.01
N LEU A 41 5.53 -6.90 -2.75
CA LEU A 41 6.57 -7.63 -3.46
C LEU A 41 6.23 -7.77 -4.96
N ASP A 42 5.01 -8.20 -5.30
CA ASP A 42 4.57 -8.33 -6.69
C ASP A 42 4.59 -6.99 -7.44
N LEU A 43 4.06 -5.93 -6.85
CA LEU A 43 4.08 -4.60 -7.46
C LEU A 43 5.52 -4.11 -7.70
N ASN A 44 6.42 -4.30 -6.73
CA ASN A 44 7.82 -3.90 -6.89
C ASN A 44 8.54 -4.70 -7.99
N GLN A 45 8.20 -5.99 -8.19
CA GLN A 45 8.71 -6.76 -9.33
C GLN A 45 8.20 -6.19 -10.66
N ARG A 46 6.93 -5.75 -10.74
CA ARG A 46 6.37 -5.11 -11.93
C ARG A 46 7.02 -3.74 -12.21
N ILE A 47 7.37 -2.99 -11.17
CA ILE A 47 8.14 -1.73 -11.27
C ILE A 47 9.53 -2.00 -11.85
N GLU A 48 10.27 -2.98 -11.31
CA GLU A 48 11.59 -3.37 -11.82
C GLU A 48 11.54 -3.82 -13.28
N ALA A 49 10.46 -4.51 -13.67
CA ALA A 49 10.22 -4.91 -15.05
C ALA A 49 9.74 -3.76 -15.97
N ASN A 50 9.59 -2.53 -15.46
CA ASN A 50 9.04 -1.37 -16.17
C ASN A 50 7.63 -1.60 -16.74
N LYS A 51 6.80 -2.39 -16.05
CA LYS A 51 5.45 -2.80 -16.48
C LYS A 51 4.32 -2.15 -15.66
N LEU A 52 4.63 -1.54 -14.52
CA LEU A 52 3.61 -0.95 -13.66
C LEU A 52 3.31 0.50 -14.06
N VAL A 53 2.02 0.83 -14.13
CA VAL A 53 1.51 2.19 -14.36
C VAL A 53 0.50 2.57 -13.28
N ASN A 54 0.36 3.87 -13.02
CA ASN A 54 -0.74 4.41 -12.22
C ASN A 54 -2.03 4.49 -13.07
N ARG A 55 -3.14 4.93 -12.46
CA ARG A 55 -4.43 5.10 -13.13
C ARG A 55 -4.41 6.10 -14.28
N SER A 56 -3.51 7.08 -14.23
CA SER A 56 -3.27 8.01 -15.33
C SER A 56 -2.44 7.43 -16.48
N GLY A 57 -1.96 6.19 -16.35
CA GLY A 57 -1.14 5.52 -17.36
C GLY A 57 0.34 5.90 -17.31
N GLU A 58 0.77 6.63 -16.29
CA GLU A 58 2.18 7.01 -16.11
C GLU A 58 2.97 5.86 -15.50
N LYS A 59 4.20 5.65 -15.98
CA LYS A 59 5.07 4.59 -15.48
C LYS A 59 5.50 4.86 -14.05
N ILE A 60 5.37 3.86 -13.20
CA ILE A 60 5.87 3.91 -11.84
C ILE A 60 7.30 3.39 -11.82
N GLY A 61 8.26 4.28 -11.53
CA GLY A 61 9.67 3.93 -11.42
C GLY A 61 10.18 3.81 -9.98
N GLN A 62 9.45 4.36 -9.00
CA GLN A 62 9.85 4.34 -7.60
C GLN A 62 9.19 3.18 -6.87
N LYS A 63 10.02 2.37 -6.19
CA LYS A 63 9.57 1.28 -5.32
C LYS A 63 8.57 1.77 -4.28
N ILE A 64 7.71 0.86 -3.87
CA ILE A 64 6.66 1.06 -2.90
C ILE A 64 7.12 0.40 -1.59
N ASP A 65 7.07 1.15 -0.49
CA ASP A 65 7.47 0.63 0.83
C ASP A 65 6.31 -0.16 1.45
N GLU A 66 5.11 0.43 1.41
CA GLU A 66 3.85 -0.11 1.93
C GLU A 66 2.69 0.40 1.04
N GLY A 67 1.45 -0.05 1.28
CA GLY A 67 0.31 0.41 0.48
C GLY A 67 -1.00 0.37 1.24
N LEU A 68 -1.94 1.18 0.78
CA LEU A 68 -3.32 1.22 1.25
C LEU A 68 -4.23 0.69 0.15
N ILE A 69 -4.89 -0.43 0.42
CA ILE A 69 -5.85 -1.06 -0.48
C ILE A 69 -7.24 -0.55 -0.13
N ARG A 70 -7.97 -0.08 -1.15
CA ARG A 70 -9.39 0.26 -1.02
C ARG A 70 -10.20 -0.97 -0.62
N GLU A 71 -11.27 -0.79 0.14
CA GLU A 71 -12.10 -1.88 0.64
C GLU A 71 -12.53 -2.91 -0.43
N ASP A 72 -12.79 -2.45 -1.66
CA ASP A 72 -13.15 -3.32 -2.79
C ASP A 72 -11.99 -4.15 -3.38
N GLY A 73 -10.77 -3.94 -2.89
CA GLY A 73 -9.57 -4.65 -3.31
C GLY A 73 -9.02 -4.25 -4.67
N LYS A 74 -9.57 -3.21 -5.33
CA LYS A 74 -9.24 -2.91 -6.73
C LYS A 74 -8.15 -1.87 -6.93
N ILE A 75 -7.94 -1.01 -5.93
CA ILE A 75 -6.99 0.10 -6.01
C ILE A 75 -6.06 0.05 -4.81
N LEU A 76 -4.76 0.15 -5.07
CA LEU A 76 -3.73 0.41 -4.09
C LEU A 76 -3.23 1.85 -4.21
N TYR A 77 -3.15 2.56 -3.10
CA TYR A 77 -2.44 3.82 -2.97
C TYR A 77 -1.08 3.56 -2.31
N PRO A 78 0.04 3.96 -2.94
CA PRO A 78 1.37 3.67 -2.40
C PRO A 78 1.67 4.53 -1.16
N ILE A 79 2.42 3.96 -0.24
CA ILE A 79 3.08 4.67 0.86
C ILE A 79 4.58 4.62 0.60
N ARG A 80 5.22 5.79 0.67
CA ARG A 80 6.68 5.91 0.54
C ARG A 80 7.20 6.82 1.63
N GLN A 81 8.26 6.40 2.31
CA GLN A 81 8.83 7.15 3.43
C GLN A 81 7.75 7.58 4.43
N ASN A 82 6.78 6.70 4.68
CA ASN A 82 5.67 6.90 5.62
C ASN A 82 4.63 7.95 5.19
N ILE A 83 4.64 8.36 3.92
CA ILE A 83 3.69 9.32 3.36
C ILE A 83 2.78 8.59 2.36
N PRO A 84 1.46 8.50 2.63
CA PRO A 84 0.51 7.93 1.69
C PRO A 84 0.23 8.91 0.54
N THR A 85 0.27 8.43 -0.69
CA THR A 85 -0.15 9.20 -1.86
C THR A 85 -1.62 8.93 -2.15
N LEU A 86 -2.52 9.74 -1.56
CA LEU A 86 -3.98 9.65 -1.75
C LEU A 86 -4.48 10.57 -2.87
N LEU A 87 -3.90 10.45 -4.06
CA LEU A 87 -4.39 11.12 -5.27
C LEU A 87 -5.08 10.08 -6.15
N VAL A 88 -6.25 10.43 -6.71
CA VAL A 88 -7.07 9.52 -7.52
C VAL A 88 -6.25 8.90 -8.67
N ASP A 89 -5.47 9.75 -9.33
CA ASP A 89 -4.63 9.45 -10.50
C ASP A 89 -3.41 8.56 -10.17
N GLU A 90 -2.92 8.66 -8.94
CA GLU A 90 -1.79 7.87 -8.44
C GLU A 90 -2.20 6.46 -7.96
N GLY A 91 -3.50 6.17 -7.97
CA GLY A 91 -4.00 4.83 -7.66
C GLY A 91 -3.43 3.78 -8.60
N ILE A 92 -3.12 2.61 -8.08
CA ILE A 92 -2.60 1.46 -8.81
C ILE A 92 -3.71 0.42 -8.88
N LEU A 93 -4.10 0.01 -10.09
CA LEU A 93 -5.05 -1.08 -10.26
C LEU A 93 -4.36 -2.40 -9.90
N LEU A 94 -5.00 -3.19 -9.03
CA LEU A 94 -4.53 -4.51 -8.60
C LEU A 94 -5.02 -5.63 -9.53
#